data_AF-A0AAU5L8I9-F1
#
_entry.id   AF-A0AAU5L8I9-F1
#
_cell.length_a   1.000
_cell.length_b   1.000
_cell.length_c   1.000
_cell.angle_alpha   90.00
_cell.angle_beta   90.00
_cell.angle_gamma   90.00
#
_symmetry.space_group_name_H-M   'P 1'
#
loop_
_entity.id
_entity.type
_entity.pdbx_description
1 polymer ?
#
loop_
_entity_poly.entity_id
_entity_poly.type
_entity_poly.pdbx_seq_one_letter_code
_entity_poly.pdbx_strand_id
1 'polypeptide(L)'
;MSPPVTDLVRDTPALSEYARRMWTRHQEALARAVADATGAEPDDPRCAALARFTLGASALARDSADPARALDAAFDLLEHGWQAG
;
A
#
# COMPACT_ATOMS: atom_id res chain seq x y z
N MET A 1 -12.25 17.62 -22.08
CA MET A 1 -12.06 16.43 -21.22
C MET A 1 -10.74 16.64 -20.50
N SER A 2 -10.75 17.02 -19.22
CA SER A 2 -9.50 17.19 -18.47
C SER A 2 -8.82 15.82 -18.30
N PRO A 3 -7.49 15.69 -18.50
CA PRO A 3 -6.81 14.43 -18.22
C PRO A 3 -6.99 14.09 -16.73
N PRO A 4 -7.18 12.83 -16.37
CA PRO A 4 -7.31 12.45 -14.98
C PRO A 4 -6.01 12.85 -14.26
N VAL A 5 -6.14 13.49 -13.09
CA VAL A 5 -5.04 13.99 -12.25
C VAL A 5 -3.98 12.90 -11.97
N THR A 6 -4.34 11.63 -12.11
CA THR A 6 -3.46 10.46 -11.99
C THR A 6 -2.31 10.44 -13.00
N ASP A 7 -2.48 10.97 -14.22
CA ASP A 7 -1.43 10.96 -15.24
C ASP A 7 -0.31 11.98 -14.96
N LEU A 8 -0.68 13.14 -14.40
CA LEU A 8 0.26 14.22 -14.05
C LEU A 8 1.23 13.83 -12.92
N VAL A 9 0.80 12.97 -11.99
CA VAL A 9 1.62 12.50 -10.86
C VAL A 9 2.69 11.49 -11.31
N ARG A 10 2.41 10.72 -12.37
CA ARG A 10 3.30 9.68 -12.90
C ARG A 10 4.48 10.25 -13.69
N ASP A 11 4.29 11.35 -14.41
CA ASP A 11 5.32 11.91 -15.31
C ASP A 11 6.24 12.95 -14.64
N THR A 12 6.01 13.31 -13.37
CA THR A 12 6.80 14.33 -12.66
C THR A 12 7.54 13.71 -11.46
N PRO A 13 8.87 13.53 -11.52
CA PRO A 13 9.65 12.92 -10.43
C PRO A 13 9.49 13.62 -9.07
N ALA A 14 9.31 14.94 -9.06
CA ALA A 14 9.08 15.72 -7.84
C ALA A 14 7.70 15.44 -7.21
N LEU A 15 6.67 15.13 -8.01
CA LEU A 15 5.35 14.74 -7.51
C LEU A 15 5.36 13.31 -6.98
N SER A 16 6.11 12.41 -7.62
CA SER A 16 6.33 11.05 -7.11
C SER A 16 7.10 11.05 -5.79
N GLU A 17 8.14 11.88 -5.64
CA GLU A 17 8.89 12.06 -4.39
C GLU A 17 8.03 12.69 -3.28
N TYR A 18 7.22 13.69 -3.61
CA TYR A 18 6.26 14.30 -2.68
C TYR A 18 5.16 13.31 -2.27
N ALA A 19 4.57 12.60 -3.23
CA ALA A 19 3.61 11.54 -2.99
C ALA A 19 4.21 10.45 -2.10
N ARG A 20 5.45 10.02 -2.35
CA ARG A 20 6.19 9.05 -1.53
C ARG A 20 6.36 9.52 -0.09
N ARG A 21 6.66 10.81 0.16
CA ARG A 21 6.76 11.35 1.53
C ARG A 21 5.40 11.43 2.23
N MET A 22 4.34 11.81 1.50
CA MET A 22 2.98 11.81 2.01
C MET A 22 2.51 10.37 2.34
N TRP A 23 2.94 9.41 1.53
CA TRP A 23 2.68 7.98 1.65
C TRP A 23 3.37 7.35 2.86
N THR A 24 4.62 7.73 3.16
CA THR A 24 5.34 7.25 4.36
C THR A 24 4.60 7.61 5.65
N ARG A 25 4.06 8.84 5.76
CA ARG A 25 3.26 9.23 6.94
C ARG A 25 1.98 8.41 7.08
N HIS A 26 1.31 8.09 5.97
CA HIS A 26 0.15 7.20 5.98
C HIS A 26 0.53 5.78 6.40
N GLN A 27 1.69 5.28 5.98
CA GLN A 27 2.20 3.97 6.39
C GLN A 27 2.44 3.91 7.91
N GLU A 28 3.06 4.92 8.50
CA GLU A 28 3.30 4.98 9.96
C GLU A 28 2.03 5.14 10.77
N ALA A 29 1.06 5.92 10.27
CA ALA A 29 -0.24 6.09 10.93
C ALA A 29 -1.04 4.78 10.88
N LEU A 30 -1.02 4.08 9.74
CA LEU A 30 -1.67 2.78 9.57
C LEU A 30 -1.02 1.72 10.46
N ALA A 31 0.31 1.68 10.55
CA ALA A 31 1.01 0.73 11.40
C ALA A 31 0.62 0.90 12.88
N ARG A 32 0.55 2.15 13.37
CA ARG A 32 0.07 2.46 14.73
C ARG A 32 -1.37 2.04 14.94
N ALA A 33 -2.26 2.35 14.00
CA ALA A 33 -3.66 1.94 14.09
C ALA A 33 -3.83 0.42 14.14
N VAL A 34 -3.01 -0.33 13.38
CA VAL A 34 -2.98 -1.80 13.43
C VAL A 34 -2.45 -2.29 14.78
N ALA A 35 -1.38 -1.70 15.31
CA ALA A 35 -0.83 -2.06 16.62
C ALA A 35 -1.87 -1.82 17.72
N ASP A 36 -2.52 -0.65 17.74
CA ASP A 36 -3.59 -0.31 18.69
C ASP A 36 -4.77 -1.30 18.59
N ALA A 37 -5.18 -1.65 17.37
CA ALA A 37 -6.31 -2.56 17.15
C ALA A 37 -6.00 -4.02 17.53
N THR A 38 -4.73 -4.42 17.48
CA THR A 38 -4.29 -5.81 17.76
C THR A 38 -3.67 -5.98 19.15
N GLY A 39 -3.48 -4.89 19.89
CA GLY A 39 -2.78 -4.90 21.19
C GLY A 39 -1.28 -5.17 21.07
N ALA A 40 -0.69 -4.90 19.91
CA ALA A 40 0.75 -5.05 19.68
C ALA A 40 1.52 -3.81 20.18
N GLU A 41 2.84 -3.95 20.28
CA GLU A 41 3.71 -2.82 20.60
C GLU A 41 3.65 -1.75 19.49
N PRO A 42 3.71 -0.44 19.82
CA PRO A 42 3.58 0.65 18.85
C PRO A 42 4.58 0.60 17.68
N ASP A 43 5.76 0.01 17.91
CA ASP A 43 6.84 -0.14 16.93
C ASP A 43 7.00 -1.60 16.46
N ASP A 44 5.96 -2.45 16.59
CA ASP A 44 6.02 -3.84 16.14
C ASP A 44 6.32 -3.89 14.62
N PRO A 45 7.44 -4.51 14.20
CA PRO A 45 7.82 -4.60 12.79
C PRO A 45 6.79 -5.34 11.94
N ARG A 46 5.94 -6.19 12.53
CA ARG A 46 4.84 -6.88 11.83
C ARG A 46 3.74 -5.90 11.42
N CYS A 47 3.38 -4.96 12.31
CA CYS A 47 2.41 -3.91 12.01
C CYS A 47 2.93 -2.97 10.92
N ALA A 48 4.23 -2.62 10.97
CA ALA A 48 4.89 -1.84 9.93
C ALA A 48 4.93 -2.58 8.58
N ALA A 49 5.23 -3.87 8.59
CA ALA A 49 5.25 -4.71 7.38
C ALA A 49 3.84 -4.84 6.76
N LEU A 50 2.82 -5.10 7.57
CA LEU A 50 1.44 -5.20 7.11
C LEU A 50 0.94 -3.87 6.52
N ALA A 51 1.20 -2.75 7.19
CA ALA A 51 0.84 -1.43 6.68
C ALA A 51 1.50 -1.15 5.32
N ARG A 52 2.79 -1.48 5.17
CA ARG A 52 3.52 -1.33 3.90
C ARG A 52 2.94 -2.23 2.82
N PHE A 53 2.62 -3.47 3.15
CA PHE A 53 2.02 -4.42 2.24
C PHE A 53 0.67 -3.94 1.72
N THR A 54 -0.26 -3.62 2.62
CA THR A 54 -1.62 -3.16 2.27
C THR A 54 -1.61 -1.93 1.39
N LEU A 55 -0.72 -0.98 1.67
CA LEU A 55 -0.55 0.21 0.84
C LEU A 55 0.03 -0.13 -0.53
N GLY A 56 1.02 -1.03 -0.60
CA GLY A 56 1.56 -1.54 -1.86
C GLY A 56 0.50 -2.24 -2.72
N ALA A 57 -0.29 -3.14 -2.11
CA ALA A 57 -1.41 -3.83 -2.76
C ALA A 57 -2.47 -2.84 -3.25
N SER A 58 -2.80 -1.82 -2.45
CA SER A 58 -3.73 -0.76 -2.85
C SER A 58 -3.21 0.07 -4.03
N ALA A 59 -1.89 0.30 -4.11
CA ALA A 59 -1.28 0.96 -5.25
C ALA A 59 -1.34 0.10 -6.51
N LEU A 60 -0.98 -1.17 -6.40
CA LEU A 60 -1.08 -2.15 -7.49
C LEU A 60 -2.50 -2.23 -8.05
N ALA A 61 -3.51 -2.29 -7.17
CA ALA A 61 -4.90 -2.40 -7.57
C ALA A 61 -5.42 -1.17 -8.33
N ARG A 62 -4.95 0.03 -8.01
CA ARG A 62 -5.33 1.27 -8.73
C ARG A 62 -4.86 1.28 -10.19
N ASP A 63 -3.76 0.59 -10.48
CA ASP A 63 -3.20 0.49 -11.83
C ASP A 63 -3.72 -0.74 -12.59
N SER A 64 -4.55 -1.57 -11.96
CA SER A 64 -5.13 -2.79 -12.54
C SER A 64 -6.43 -2.50 -13.29
N ALA A 65 -6.68 -3.25 -14.37
CA ALA A 65 -7.97 -3.27 -15.07
C ALA A 65 -9.08 -3.92 -14.22
N ASP A 66 -8.71 -4.78 -13.26
CA ASP A 66 -9.60 -5.39 -12.27
C ASP A 66 -8.98 -5.19 -10.86
N PRO A 67 -9.37 -4.10 -10.17
CA PRO A 67 -8.81 -3.76 -8.85
C PRO A 67 -9.14 -4.78 -7.77
N ALA A 68 -10.33 -5.39 -7.80
CA ALA A 68 -10.76 -6.35 -6.78
C ALA A 68 -9.91 -7.62 -6.88
N ARG A 69 -9.81 -8.18 -8.10
CA ARG A 69 -8.97 -9.35 -8.35
C ARG A 69 -7.50 -9.11 -8.00
N ALA A 70 -6.99 -7.90 -8.24
CA ALA A 70 -5.60 -7.55 -7.91
C ALA A 70 -5.37 -7.47 -6.39
N LEU A 71 -6.33 -6.97 -5.62
CA LEU A 71 -6.26 -6.99 -4.16
C LEU A 71 -6.33 -8.42 -3.62
N ASP A 72 -7.28 -9.22 -4.10
CA ASP A 72 -7.45 -10.61 -3.66
C ASP A 72 -6.16 -11.40 -3.89
N ALA A 73 -5.57 -11.31 -5.09
CA ALA A 73 -4.31 -11.97 -5.40
C ALA A 73 -3.13 -11.50 -4.52
N ALA A 74 -3.13 -10.23 -4.11
CA ALA A 74 -2.11 -9.73 -3.20
C ALA A 74 -2.30 -10.32 -1.80
N PHE A 75 -3.50 -10.25 -1.23
CA PHE A 75 -3.76 -10.81 0.10
C PHE A 75 -3.60 -12.33 0.15
N ASP A 76 -3.96 -13.06 -0.91
CA ASP A 76 -3.69 -14.49 -1.03
C ASP A 76 -2.19 -14.80 -0.87
N LEU A 77 -1.32 -13.98 -1.49
CA LEU A 77 0.14 -14.11 -1.38
C LEU A 77 0.64 -13.78 0.03
N LEU A 78 0.02 -12.81 0.72
CA LEU A 78 0.35 -12.50 2.11
C LEU A 78 -0.02 -13.66 3.06
N GLU A 79 -1.17 -14.29 2.84
CA GLU A 79 -1.68 -15.39 3.67
C GLU A 79 -0.93 -16.71 3.44
N HIS A 80 -0.66 -17.05 2.18
CA HIS A 80 -0.13 -18.35 1.79
C HIS A 80 1.37 -18.33 1.45
N GLY A 81 1.97 -17.14 1.43
CA GLY A 81 3.33 -16.93 0.95
C GLY A 81 3.47 -17.18 -0.55
N TRP A 82 4.68 -17.00 -1.06
CA TRP A 82 5.00 -17.29 -2.46
C TRP A 82 5.17 -18.80 -2.66
N GLN A 83 4.15 -19.47 -3.18
CA GLN A 83 4.24 -20.85 -3.65
C GLN A 83 4.78 -20.84 -5.09
N ALA A 84 6.10 -20.69 -5.24
CA ALA A 84 6.76 -21.03 -6.50
C ALA A 84 6.66 -22.55 -6.68
N GLY A 85 5.64 -23.00 -7.41
CA GLY A 85 5.61 -24.35 -7.97
C GLY A 85 6.66 -24.50 -9.06
#